data_AF-A0A924L5L2-F1
#
_entry.id   AF-A0A924L5L2-F1
#
_cell.length_a   1.000
_cell.length_b   1.000
_cell.length_c   1.000
_cell.angle_alpha   90.00
_cell.angle_beta   90.00
_cell.angle_gamma   90.00
#
_symmetry.space_group_name_H-M   'P 1'
#
loop_
_entity.id
_entity.type
_entity.pdbx_description
1 polymer ?
#
loop_
_entity_poly.entity_id
_entity_poly.type
_entity_poly.pdbx_seq_one_letter_code
_entity_poly.pdbx_strand_id
1 'polypeptide(L)' 'MSPKHSMLAVLVMLVWGVNFVVIDVGLKGVPPLLFLAMRFTLVALPLVFFVPRPQAGWRDVVAIDAFMSLGQFS' A
#
# COMPACT_ATOMS: atom_id res chain seq x y z
N MET A 1 10.87 16.39 -21.76
CA MET A 1 10.49 15.97 -20.39
C MET A 1 11.49 16.55 -19.42
N SER A 2 11.07 17.25 -18.36
CA SER A 2 12.01 17.81 -17.38
C SER A 2 12.78 16.66 -16.69
N PRO A 3 14.12 16.71 -16.55
CA PRO A 3 14.93 15.66 -15.92
C PRO A 3 14.43 15.28 -14.51
N LYS A 4 13.79 16.21 -13.80
CA LYS A 4 13.13 15.95 -12.51
C LYS A 4 12.02 14.91 -12.60
N HIS A 5 11.22 14.91 -13.67
CA HIS A 5 10.17 13.90 -13.85
C HIS A 5 10.76 12.52 -14.12
N SER A 6 11.84 12.44 -14.91
CA SER A 6 12.54 11.18 -15.16
C SER A 6 13.18 10.62 -13.89
N MET A 7 13.81 11.46 -13.07
CA MET A 7 14.42 11.02 -11.81
C MET A 7 13.36 10.59 -10.78
N LEU A 8 12.23 11.30 -10.70
CA LEU A 8 11.09 10.87 -9.89
C LEU A 8 10.53 9.52 -10.38
N ALA A 9 10.43 9.32 -11.70
CA ALA A 9 9.95 8.06 -12.26
C ALA A 9 10.87 6.88 -11.91
N VAL A 10 12.20 7.08 -12.00
CA VAL A 10 13.18 6.05 -11.59
C VAL A 10 13.06 5.76 -10.09
N LEU A 11 12.93 6.79 -9.25
CA LEU A 11 12.74 6.61 -7.81
C LEU A 11 11.48 5.78 -7.51
N VAL A 12 10.35 6.13 -8.13
CA VAL A 12 9.08 5.39 -7.97
C VAL A 12 9.25 3.94 -8.41
N MET A 13 9.93 3.71 -9.54
CA MET A 13 10.18 2.37 -10.05
C MET A 13 11.05 1.55 -9.10
N LEU A 14 12.07 2.16 -8.48
CA LEU A 14 12.92 1.50 -7.48
C LEU A 14 12.14 1.16 -6.21
N VAL A 15 11.32 2.10 -5.69
CA VAL A 15 10.50 1.87 -4.49
C VAL A 15 9.50 0.74 -4.72
N TRP A 16 8.87 0.68 -5.89
CA TRP A 16 7.98 -0.41 -6.27
C TRP A 16 8.73 -1.72 -6.50
N GLY A 17 9.88 -1.69 -7.16
CA GLY A 17 10.72 -2.87 -7.39
C GLY A 17 11.16 -3.54 -6.09
N VAL A 18 11.61 -2.74 -5.11
CA VAL A 18 11.97 -3.24 -3.77
C VAL A 18 10.75 -3.81 -3.04
N ASN A 19 9.56 -3.20 -3.18
CA ASN A 19 8.33 -3.76 -2.60
C ASN A 19 8.07 -5.19 -3.07
N PHE A 20 8.25 -5.49 -4.36
CA PHE A 20 8.07 -6.85 -4.89
C PHE A 20 9.05 -7.86 -4.29
N VAL A 21 10.32 -7.48 -4.12
CA VAL A 21 11.34 -8.35 -3.50
C VAL A 21 10.98 -8.62 -2.03
N VAL A 22 10.56 -7.60 -1.29
CA VAL A 22 10.16 -7.73 0.11
C VAL A 22 8.92 -8.63 0.25
N ILE A 23 7.94 -8.51 -0.66
CA ILE A 23 6.78 -9.41 -0.71
C ILE A 23 7.22 -10.85 -0.97
N ASP A 24 8.05 -11.10 -1.99
CA ASP A 24 8.54 -12.46 -2.32
C ASP A 24 9.31 -13.09 -1.15
N VAL A 25 10.16 -12.32 -0.47
CA VAL A 25 10.89 -12.78 0.72
C VAL A 25 9.95 -13.01 1.90
N GLY A 26 8.99 -12.11 2.13
CA GLY A 26 8.02 -12.23 3.22
C GLY A 26 7.10 -13.46 3.09
N LEU A 27 6.71 -13.80 1.86
CA LEU A 27 5.86 -14.95 1.56
C LEU A 27 6.56 -16.30 1.78
N LYS A 28 7.89 -16.35 1.85
CA LYS A 28 8.65 -17.60 2.11
C LYS A 28 8.55 -18.08 3.56
N GLY A 29 8.29 -17.16 4.50
CA GLY A 29 8.21 -17.49 5.93
C GLY A 29 6.83 -17.27 6.55
N VAL A 30 5.93 -16.56 5.87
CA VAL A 30 4.69 -16.04 6.47
C VAL A 30 3.50 -16.29 5.54
N PRO A 31 2.35 -16.78 6.06
CA PRO A 31 1.15 -16.94 5.24
C PRO A 31 0.75 -15.62 4.56
N PRO A 32 0.30 -15.64 3.29
CA PRO A 32 0.02 -14.43 2.51
C PRO A 32 -0.95 -13.46 3.17
N LEU A 33 -2.00 -14.00 3.81
CA LEU A 33 -2.98 -13.18 4.56
C LEU A 33 -2.35 -12.47 5.76
N LEU A 34 -1.41 -13.10 6.47
CA LEU A 34 -0.76 -12.50 7.63
C LEU A 34 0.22 -11.41 7.19
N PHE A 35 0.97 -11.64 6.12
CA PHE A 35 1.84 -10.62 5.54
C PHE A 35 1.04 -9.39 5.06
N LEU A 36 -0.13 -9.63 4.46
CA LEU A 36 -1.07 -8.58 4.08
C LEU A 36 -1.57 -7.78 5.30
N ALA A 37 -2.02 -8.48 6.35
CA ALA A 37 -2.48 -7.86 7.60
C ALA A 37 -1.38 -7.03 8.26
N MET A 38 -0.14 -7.53 8.30
CA MET A 38 1.02 -6.79 8.81
C MET A 38 1.28 -5.52 7.99
N ARG A 39 1.26 -5.60 6.66
CA ARG A 39 1.45 -4.44 5.78
C ARG A 39 0.38 -3.38 6.01
N PHE A 40 -0.90 -3.77 6.03
CA PHE A 40 -1.98 -2.82 6.30
C PHE A 40 -1.90 -2.23 7.71
N THR A 41 -1.51 -3.01 8.71
CA THR A 41 -1.34 -2.50 10.09
C THR A 41 -0.20 -1.48 10.17
N LEU A 42 0.95 -1.78 9.55
CA LEU A 42 2.10 -0.88 9.51
C LEU A 42 1.83 0.41 8.74
N VAL A 43 0.94 0.38 7.75
CA VAL A 43 0.50 1.56 7.00
C VAL A 43 -0.57 2.34 7.77
N ALA A 44 -1.53 1.64 8.38
CA ALA A 44 -2.61 2.25 9.16
C ALA A 44 -2.09 2.97 10.41
N LEU A 45 -1.07 2.43 11.07
CA LEU A 45 -0.53 2.98 12.32
C LEU A 45 -0.05 4.45 12.16
N PRO A 46 0.85 4.80 11.23
CA PRO A 46 1.19 6.19 10.98
C PRO A 46 0.02 6.99 10.37
N LEU A 47 -0.79 6.38 9.49
CA LEU A 47 -1.95 7.06 8.90
C LEU A 47 -2.91 7.61 9.96
N VAL A 48 -3.18 6.86 11.02
CA VAL A 48 -4.07 7.29 12.11
C VAL A 48 -3.52 8.52 12.87
N PHE A 49 -2.20 8.69 12.95
CA PHE A 49 -1.59 9.83 13.63
C PHE A 49 -1.35 11.04 12.71
N PHE A 50 -1.00 10.80 11.44
CA PHE A 50 -0.60 11.86 10.50
C PHE A 50 -1.73 12.35 9.59
N VAL A 51 -2.77 11.53 9.35
CA VAL A 51 -3.84 11.89 8.41
C VAL A 51 -5.12 12.26 9.17
N PRO A 52 -5.62 13.50 8.98
CA PRO A 52 -6.89 13.91 9.59
C PRO A 52 -8.03 13.02 9.08
N ARG A 53 -8.99 12.74 9.97
CA ARG A 53 -10.10 11.82 9.66
C ARG A 53 -10.81 12.23 8.36
N PRO A 54 -11.09 11.29 7.44
CA PRO A 54 -11.82 11.59 6.22
C PRO A 54 -13.16 12.25 6.55
N GLN A 55 -13.51 13.31 5.81
CA GLN A 55 -14.83 13.94 5.88
C GLN A 55 -15.92 13.11 5.16
N ALA A 56 -15.52 12.02 4.50
CA ALA A 56 -16.42 11.10 3.81
C ALA A 56 -17.12 10.16 4.80
N GLY A 57 -18.33 9.69 4.45
CA GLY A 57 -19.07 8.73 5.25
C GLY A 57 -18.30 7.42 5.40
N TRP A 58 -18.35 6.79 6.58
CA TRP A 58 -17.63 5.52 6.84
C TRP A 58 -17.96 4.42 5.82
N ARG A 59 -19.16 4.46 5.22
CA ARG A 59 -19.58 3.55 4.16
C ARG A 59 -18.80 3.74 2.87
N ASP A 60 -18.52 4.99 2.50
CA ASP A 60 -17.77 5.31 1.29
C ASP A 60 -16.31 4.89 1.44
N VAL A 61 -15.74 5.12 2.63
CA VAL A 61 -14.38 4.67 2.97
C VAL A 61 -14.30 3.14 2.85
N VAL A 62 -15.19 2.41 3.52
CA VAL A 62 -15.19 0.93 3.48
C VAL A 62 -15.47 0.41 2.07
N ALA A 63 -16.39 1.02 1.32
CA ALA A 63 -16.71 0.59 -0.04
C ALA A 63 -15.51 0.77 -0.99
N ILE A 64 -14.84 1.93 -0.94
CA ILE A 64 -13.66 2.23 -1.75
C ILE A 64 -12.50 1.29 -1.38
N ASP A 65 -12.22 1.15 -0.09
CA ASP A 65 -11.13 0.30 0.40
C ASP A 65 -11.38 -1.18 0.07
N ALA A 66 -12.62 -1.65 0.18
CA ALA A 66 -13.00 -3.01 -0.22
C ALA A 66 -12.87 -3.21 -1.73
N PHE A 67 -13.31 -2.25 -2.55
CA PHE A 67 -13.21 -2.38 -4.01
C PHE A 67 -11.75 -2.36 -4.49
N MET A 68 -10.92 -1.47 -3.92
CA MET A 68 -9.49 -1.40 -4.23
C MET A 68 -8.72 -2.61 -3.71
N SER A 69 -8.99 -3.05 -2.48
CA SER A 69 -8.22 -4.13 -1.85
C SER A 69 -8.68 -5.50 -2.33
N LEU A 70 -9.98 -5.79 -2.38
CA LEU A 70 -10.48 -7.10 -2.84
C LEU A 70 -10.27 -7.28 -4.34
N GLY A 71 -10.41 -6.22 -5.14
CA GLY A 71 -10.16 -6.28 -6.59
C GLY A 71 -8.68 -6.42 -6.96
N GLN A 72 -7.75 -6.01 -6.08
CA GLN A 72 -6.31 -6.16 -6.31
C GLN A 72 -5.81 -7.60 -6.09
N PHE A 73 -6.55 -8.42 -5.34
CA PHE A 73 -6.19 -9.81 -5.01
C PHE A 73 -7.08 -10.87 -5.68
N SER A 74 -7.96 -10.47 -6.61
CA SER A 74 -8.75 -11.37 -7.49
C SER A 74 -8.13 -11.43 -8.88
#